data_AF-A0A3S5CAH5-F1
#
_entry.id   AF-A0A3S5CAH5-F1
#
_cell.length_a   1.000
_cell.length_b   1.000
_cell.length_c   1.000
_cell.angle_alpha   90.00
_cell.angle_beta   90.00
_cell.angle_gamma   90.00
#
_symmetry.space_group_name_H-M   'P 1'
#
loop_
_entity.id
_entity.type
_entity.pdbx_description
1 polymer ?
#
loop_
_entity_poly.entity_id
_entity_poly.type
_entity_poly.pdbx_seq_one_letter_code
_entity_poly.pdbx_strand_id
1 'polypeptide(L)' 'MCVQFRFLIDKYWSNGVEAWYEKGKDDPNLLMLRFNLADAEIWEADPSLKGMFKLMTGKTISPDEMGEHDKVTL' A
#
# COMPACT_ATOMS: atom_id res chain seq x y z
N MET A 1 -20.82 7.38 -15.21
CA MET A 1 -20.18 7.50 -13.88
C MET A 1 -20.85 6.63 -12.80
N CYS A 2 -22.19 6.57 -12.72
CA CYS A 2 -22.91 5.84 -11.65
C CYS A 2 -22.74 4.30 -11.67
N VAL A 3 -22.58 3.69 -12.85
CA VAL A 3 -22.59 2.22 -12.99
C VAL A 3 -21.32 1.56 -12.42
N GLN A 4 -20.14 2.19 -12.57
CA GLN A 4 -18.90 1.65 -12.00
C GLN A 4 -18.86 1.70 -10.47
N PHE A 5 -19.52 2.68 -9.87
CA PHE A 5 -19.46 2.90 -8.41
C PHE A 5 -20.09 1.74 -7.64
N ARG A 6 -21.26 1.25 -8.06
CA ARG A 6 -21.96 0.15 -7.38
C ARG A 6 -21.18 -1.16 -7.44
N PHE A 7 -20.63 -1.49 -8.60
CA PHE A 7 -19.79 -2.68 -8.78
C PHE A 7 -18.52 -2.64 -7.91
N LEU A 8 -17.90 -1.46 -7.77
CA LEU A 8 -16.71 -1.29 -6.94
C LEU A 8 -17.04 -1.42 -5.45
N ILE A 9 -18.15 -0.84 -4.98
CA ILE A 9 -18.62 -1.06 -3.60
C ILE A 9 -18.79 -2.54 -3.35
N ASP A 10 -19.48 -3.27 -4.24
CA ASP A 10 -19.70 -4.70 -4.07
C ASP A 10 -18.40 -5.51 -4.03
N LYS A 11 -17.42 -5.13 -4.86
CA LYS A 11 -16.11 -5.80 -4.93
C LYS A 11 -15.26 -5.60 -3.67
N TYR A 12 -15.34 -4.44 -3.02
CA TYR A 12 -14.49 -4.11 -1.86
C TYR A 12 -15.25 -4.09 -0.52
N TRP A 13 -16.52 -4.48 -0.52
CA TRP A 13 -17.31 -4.60 0.70
C TRP A 13 -16.80 -5.74 1.58
N SER A 14 -16.80 -5.54 2.89
CA SER A 14 -16.45 -6.58 3.87
C SER A 14 -17.22 -6.35 5.17
N ASN A 15 -17.32 -7.39 6.02
CA ASN A 15 -17.97 -7.29 7.33
C ASN A 15 -17.35 -6.18 8.21
N GLY A 16 -16.05 -5.93 8.04
CA GLY A 16 -15.37 -4.83 8.76
C GLY A 16 -15.84 -3.44 8.33
N VAL A 17 -16.25 -3.27 7.06
CA VAL A 17 -16.85 -2.02 6.55
C VAL A 17 -18.32 -1.91 6.97
N GLU A 18 -19.07 -3.02 6.88
CA GLU A 18 -20.50 -3.06 7.23
C GLU A 18 -20.78 -2.62 8.67
N ALA A 19 -19.89 -2.94 9.61
CA ALA A 19 -20.00 -2.53 11.01
C ALA A 19 -20.06 -1.01 11.22
N TRP A 20 -19.59 -0.21 10.25
CA TRP A 20 -19.59 1.27 10.33
C TRP A 20 -20.83 1.92 9.69
N TYR A 21 -21.63 1.17 8.91
CA TYR A 21 -22.78 1.71 8.17
C TYR A 21 -24.06 0.96 8.53
N GLU A 22 -24.89 1.55 9.38
CA GLU A 22 -26.14 0.94 9.86
C GLU A 22 -27.09 0.54 8.71
N LYS A 23 -27.07 1.31 7.61
CA LYS A 23 -27.87 1.06 6.40
C LYS A 23 -27.12 0.27 5.33
N GLY A 24 -25.93 -0.23 5.65
CA GLY A 24 -25.08 -1.00 4.75
C GLY A 24 -24.72 -0.24 3.47
N LYS A 25 -24.81 -0.92 2.33
CA LYS A 25 -24.42 -0.40 1.01
C LYS A 25 -25.32 0.72 0.46
N ASP A 26 -26.50 0.92 1.07
CA ASP A 26 -27.46 1.94 0.69
C ASP A 26 -27.45 3.15 1.65
N ASP A 27 -26.44 3.23 2.52
CA ASP A 27 -26.25 4.39 3.39
C ASP A 27 -25.97 5.66 2.55
N PRO A 28 -26.76 6.74 2.71
CA PRO A 28 -26.52 7.98 1.95
C PRO A 28 -25.19 8.67 2.28
N ASN A 29 -24.55 8.31 3.40
CA ASN A 29 -23.24 8.82 3.80
C ASN A 29 -22.08 7.95 3.30
N LEU A 30 -22.36 6.82 2.62
CA LEU A 30 -21.33 5.95 2.08
C LEU A 30 -20.59 6.64 0.93
N LEU A 31 -19.29 6.84 1.11
CA LEU A 31 -18.40 7.43 0.11
C LEU A 31 -17.25 6.48 -0.18
N MET A 32 -16.99 6.23 -1.47
CA MET A 32 -15.82 5.47 -1.92
C MET A 32 -14.80 6.42 -2.54
N LEU A 33 -13.58 6.41 -2.01
CA LEU A 33 -12.46 7.16 -2.55
C LEU A 33 -11.67 6.29 -3.52
N ARG A 34 -11.26 6.89 -4.65
CA ARG A 34 -10.31 6.27 -5.58
C ARG A 34 -9.00 7.03 -5.47
N PHE A 35 -7.93 6.30 -5.20
CA PHE A 35 -6.58 6.82 -5.28
C PHE A 35 -5.91 6.31 -6.56
N ASN A 36 -5.56 7.22 -7.45
CA ASN A 36 -4.77 6.91 -8.65
C ASN A 36 -3.36 7.47 -8.42
N LEU A 37 -2.37 6.60 -8.39
CA LEU A 37 -0.97 6.99 -8.33
C LEU A 37 -0.50 7.33 -9.75
N ALA A 38 0.27 8.41 -9.88
CA ALA A 38 0.97 8.76 -11.12
C ALA A 38 2.45 8.37 -11.02
N ASP A 39 3.07 8.73 -9.89
CA ASP A 39 4.46 8.39 -9.57
C ASP A 39 4.52 7.90 -8.13
N ALA A 40 5.34 6.89 -7.86
CA ALA A 40 5.64 6.43 -6.51
C ALA A 40 7.13 6.14 -6.36
N GLU A 41 7.72 6.59 -5.25
CA GLU A 41 9.07 6.20 -4.85
C GLU A 41 8.93 5.22 -3.68
N ILE A 42 9.26 3.94 -3.93
CA ILE A 42 9.16 2.87 -2.94
C ILE A 42 10.57 2.56 -2.45
N TRP A 43 10.75 2.65 -1.13
CA TRP A 43 12.02 2.34 -0.47
C TRP A 43 11.92 0.96 0.16
N GLU A 44 12.32 -0.07 -0.58
CA GLU A 44 12.42 -1.42 -0.02
C GLU A 44 13.74 -1.55 0.74
N ALA A 45 13.68 -1.39 2.06
CA ALA A 45 14.77 -1.78 2.94
C ALA A 45 14.76 -3.31 3.05
N ASP A 46 15.48 -4.02 2.17
CA ASP A 46 15.62 -5.48 2.16
C ASP A 46 16.08 -5.97 3.55
N PRO A 47 15.18 -6.51 4.39
CA PRO A 47 15.47 -6.80 5.76
C PRO A 47 15.65 -8.31 5.89
N SER A 48 16.88 -8.81 5.71
CA SER A 48 17.37 -9.91 6.55
C SER A 48 18.74 -10.41 6.14
N LEU A 49 18.91 -10.92 4.92
CA LEU A 49 20.04 -11.82 4.68
C LEU A 49 21.37 -11.06 4.47
N LYS A 50 21.37 -10.02 3.64
CA LYS A 50 22.57 -9.19 3.40
C LYS A 50 22.94 -8.36 4.63
N GLY A 51 21.95 -7.80 5.33
CA GLY A 51 22.16 -7.04 6.57
C GLY A 51 22.75 -7.90 7.68
N MET A 52 22.20 -9.11 7.91
CA MET A 52 22.72 -10.05 8.90
C MET A 52 24.13 -10.54 8.55
N PHE A 53 24.39 -10.84 7.27
CA PHE A 53 25.73 -11.25 6.81
C PHE A 53 26.76 -10.13 7.00
N LYS A 54 26.42 -8.87 6.66
CA LYS A 54 27.31 -7.72 6.87
C LYS A 54 27.62 -7.49 8.36
N LEU A 55 26.63 -7.61 9.24
CA LEU A 55 26.82 -7.56 10.70
C LEU A 55 27.73 -8.69 11.21
N MET A 56 27.55 -9.93 10.74
CA MET A 56 28.40 -11.06 11.13
C MET A 56 29.85 -10.93 10.63
N THR A 57 30.08 -10.30 9.49
CA THR A 57 31.43 -10.08 8.93
C THR A 57 32.20 -8.91 9.56
N GLY A 58 31.61 -8.18 10.52
CA GLY A 58 32.30 -7.16 11.31
C GLY A 58 32.79 -5.92 10.53
N LYS A 59 32.34 -5.73 9.28
CA LYS A 59 32.68 -4.55 8.49
C LYS A 59 31.71 -3.40 8.80
N THR A 60 32.25 -2.22 9.08
CA THR A 60 31.49 -0.98 9.24
C THR A 60 30.72 -0.69 7.96
N ILE A 61 29.39 -0.61 8.08
CA ILE A 61 28.50 -0.33 6.96
C ILE A 61 28.67 1.14 6.56
N SER A 62 29.18 1.39 5.35
CA SER A 62 29.19 2.72 4.76
C SER A 62 27.76 3.12 4.34
N PRO A 63 27.28 4.33 4.67
CA PRO A 63 25.91 4.78 4.38
C PRO A 63 25.53 4.75 2.89
N ASP A 64 26.52 4.76 2.01
CA ASP A 64 26.37 4.94 0.56
C ASP A 64 25.97 3.65 -0.19
N GLU A 65 25.99 2.49 0.50
CA GLU A 65 25.66 1.18 -0.09
C GLU A 65 24.24 0.66 0.25
N MET A 66 23.40 1.47 0.90
CA MET A 66 22.11 1.03 1.49
C MET A 66 20.86 1.54 0.77
N GLY A 67 20.88 1.72 -0.55
CA GLY A 67 19.64 2.03 -1.27
C GLY A 67 19.77 1.85 -2.77
N GLU A 68 19.11 0.84 -3.32
CA GLU A 68 18.77 0.81 -4.73
C GLU A 68 17.45 1.58 -4.87
N HIS A 69 17.51 2.76 -5.49
CA HIS A 69 16.36 3.64 -5.68
C HIS A 69 15.67 3.27 -6.98
N ASP A 70 14.59 2.48 -6.91
CA ASP A 70 13.82 2.16 -8.11
C ASP A 70 12.64 3.14 -8.25
N LYS A 71 12.67 3.94 -9.32
CA LYS A 71 11.58 4.85 -9.67
C LYS A 71 10.66 4.12 -10.64
N VAL A 72 9.51 3.69 -10.16
CA VAL A 72 8.50 3.03 -11.00
C VAL A 72 7.46 4.06 -11.42
N THR A 73 7.33 4.27 -12.73
CA THR A 73 6.18 4.99 -13.31
C THR A 73 4.99 4.04 -13.31
N LEU A 74 3.86 4.44 -12.71
CA LEU A 74 2.68 3.58 -12.46
C LEU A 74 1.52 3.85 -13.41
#